data_AF-A0A966U049-F1
#
_entry.id   AF-A0A966U049-F1
#
_cell.length_a   1.000
_cell.length_b   1.000
_cell.length_c   1.000
_cell.angle_alpha   90.00
_cell.angle_beta   90.00
_cell.angle_gamma   90.00
#
_symmetry.space_group_name_H-M   'P 1'
#
loop_
_entity.id
_entity.type
_entity.pdbx_description
1 polymer ?
#
loop_
_entity_poly.entity_id
_entity_poly.type
_entity_poly.pdbx_seq_one_letter_code
_entity_poly.pdbx_strand_id
1 'polypeptide(L)' 'QMMVDCADDTVQVGDEAVIIGTQGTEQITAEDWARALDTITYEVVCDISSRVPRTYGEQ' A
#
# COMPACT_ATOMS: atom_id res chain seq x y z
N GLN A 1 12.07 -3.35 4.51
CA GLN A 1 11.37 -3.28 5.80
C GLN A 1 11.20 -1.81 6.13
N MET A 2 10.07 -1.45 6.74
CA MET A 2 9.71 -0.11 7.19
C MET A 2 9.16 -0.23 8.63
N MET A 3 9.18 0.86 9.37
CA MET A 3 8.49 1.02 10.65
C MET A 3 7.42 2.10 10.48
N VAL A 4 6.25 1.90 11.08
CA VAL A 4 5.13 2.84 11.07
C VAL A 4 4.76 3.11 12.53
N ASP A 5 4.47 4.36 12.85
CA ASP A 5 3.94 4.75 14.15
C ASP A 5 2.43 4.50 14.18
N CYS A 6 1.98 3.64 15.10
CA CYS A 6 0.56 3.32 15.30
C CYS A 6 -0.06 4.13 16.45
N ALA A 7 0.69 5.06 17.06
CA ALA A 7 0.25 5.84 18.22
C ALA A 7 -0.42 4.95 19.29
N ASP A 8 -1.68 5.23 19.63
CA ASP A 8 -2.45 4.50 20.64
C ASP A 8 -3.34 3.38 20.05
N ASP A 9 -3.22 3.07 18.76
CA ASP A 9 -4.01 2.02 18.11
C ASP A 9 -3.58 0.63 18.59
N THR A 10 -4.58 -0.25 18.78
CA THR A 10 -4.34 -1.65 19.14
C THR A 10 -3.99 -2.44 17.88
N VAL A 11 -2.71 -2.78 17.72
CA VAL A 11 -2.18 -3.57 16.59
C VAL A 11 -1.54 -4.88 17.05
N GLN A 12 -1.66 -5.91 16.24
CA GLN A 12 -1.15 -7.26 16.50
C GLN A 12 -0.29 -7.79 15.35
N VAL A 13 0.57 -8.75 15.66
CA VAL A 13 1.37 -9.43 14.64
C VAL A 13 0.44 -10.21 13.72
N GLY A 14 0.50 -9.89 12.43
CA GLY A 14 -0.33 -10.51 11.40
C GLY A 14 -1.48 -9.62 10.91
N ASP A 15 -1.72 -8.46 11.54
CA ASP A 15 -2.70 -7.50 11.05
C ASP A 15 -2.34 -6.99 9.65
N GLU A 16 -3.36 -6.80 8.82
CA GLU A 16 -3.21 -6.34 7.44
C GLU A 16 -2.92 -4.84 7.40
N ALA A 17 -1.86 -4.46 6.68
CA ALA A 17 -1.56 -3.09 6.33
C ALA A 17 -1.73 -2.89 4.81
N VAL A 18 -2.59 -1.94 4.43
CA VAL A 18 -2.82 -1.58 3.01
C VAL A 18 -1.94 -0.41 2.61
N ILE A 19 -0.93 -0.66 1.77
CA ILE A 19 -0.01 0.38 1.28
C ILE A 19 -0.59 1.13 0.06
N ILE A 20 -1.31 0.42 -0.80
CA ILE A 20 -2.06 0.97 -1.95
C ILE A 20 -3.38 0.19 -2.02
N GLY A 21 -4.51 0.89 -1.91
CA GLY A 21 -5.83 0.28 -1.88
C GLY A 21 -6.77 0.97 -0.89
N THR A 22 -7.81 0.25 -0.49
CA THR A 22 -8.85 0.74 0.41
C THR A 22 -8.92 -0.15 1.65
N GLN A 23 -9.01 0.46 2.83
CA GLN A 23 -9.27 -0.23 4.09
C GLN A 23 -10.31 0.56 4.89
N GLY A 24 -11.43 -0.10 5.23
CA GLY A 24 -12.57 0.58 5.84
C GLY A 24 -13.11 1.71 4.94
N THR A 25 -13.11 2.94 5.45
CA THR A 25 -13.54 4.14 4.70
C THR A 25 -12.38 4.94 4.11
N GLU A 26 -11.14 4.53 4.35
CA GLU A 26 -9.94 5.22 3.89
C GLU A 26 -9.34 4.56 2.66
N GLN A 27 -8.70 5.36 1.81
CA GLN A 27 -8.10 4.91 0.57
C GLN A 27 -6.80 5.66 0.29
N ILE A 28 -5.78 4.91 -0.12
CA ILE A 28 -4.52 5.44 -0.63
C ILE A 28 -4.35 4.89 -2.04
N THR A 29 -4.37 5.77 -3.05
CA THR A 29 -4.25 5.37 -4.45
C THR A 29 -2.80 5.39 -4.92
N ALA A 30 -2.52 4.73 -6.05
CA ALA A 30 -1.21 4.87 -6.71
C ALA A 30 -0.95 6.30 -7.21
N GLU A 31 -2.01 7.09 -7.46
CA GLU A 31 -1.88 8.51 -7.81
C GLU A 31 -1.44 9.35 -6.61
N ASP A 32 -1.90 9.03 -5.39
CA ASP A 32 -1.47 9.73 -4.17
C ASP A 32 0.03 9.53 -3.93
N TRP A 33 0.52 8.31 -4.15
CA TRP A 33 1.95 8.01 -4.14
C TRP A 33 2.71 8.76 -5.22
N ALA A 34 2.19 8.78 -6.45
CA ALA A 34 2.82 9.48 -7.56
C ALA A 34 2.96 10.98 -7.25
N ARG A 35 1.92 11.60 -6.69
CA ARG A 35 1.92 13.01 -6.24
C ARG A 35 2.93 13.25 -5.12
N ALA A 36 3.01 12.35 -4.13
CA ALA A 36 3.95 12.47 -3.02
C ALA A 36 5.42 12.32 -3.45
N LEU A 37 5.67 11.56 -4.51
CA LEU A 37 7.01 11.26 -5.05
C LEU A 37 7.40 12.15 -6.24
N ASP A 38 6.54 13.09 -6.65
CA ASP A 38 6.71 13.93 -7.85
C ASP A 38 6.95 13.11 -9.13
N THR A 39 6.10 12.10 -9.34
CA THR A 39 6.14 11.20 -10.51
C THR A 39 4.73 10.91 -11.03
N ILE A 40 4.60 9.93 -11.94
CA ILE A 40 3.38 9.45 -12.56
C ILE A 40 2.96 8.09 -12.00
N THR A 41 1.67 7.79 -12.08
CA THR A 41 1.07 6.54 -11.57
C THR A 41 1.73 5.27 -12.11
N TYR A 42 2.18 5.29 -13.38
CA TYR A 42 2.82 4.14 -14.01
C TYR A 42 4.17 3.80 -13.39
N GLU A 43 4.93 4.79 -12.91
CA GLU A 43 6.18 4.50 -12.21
C GLU A 43 5.89 3.79 -10.89
N VAL A 44 4.90 4.23 -10.12
CA VAL A 44 4.52 3.60 -8.84
C VAL A 44 4.11 2.13 -9.03
N VAL A 45 3.21 1.82 -9.98
CA VAL A 45 2.73 0.44 -10.14
C VAL A 45 3.74 -0.48 -10.81
N CYS A 46 4.57 0.04 -11.73
CA CYS A 46 5.60 -0.76 -12.39
C CYS A 46 6.81 -1.02 -11.50
N ASP A 47 7.09 -0.13 -10.54
CA ASP A 47 8.23 -0.26 -9.62
C ASP A 47 7.99 -1.31 -8.51
N ILE A 48 6.76 -1.83 -8.39
CA ILE A 48 6.46 -2.98 -7.52
C ILE A 48 7.22 -4.21 -8.05
N SER A 49 8.35 -4.48 -7.42
CA SER A 49 9.27 -5.56 -7.77
C SER A 49 8.58 -6.91 -7.94
N SER A 50 9.10 -7.72 -8.87
CA SER A 50 8.66 -9.10 -9.15
C SER A 50 8.66 -10.04 -7.92
N ARG A 51 9.42 -9.70 -6.86
CA ARG A 51 9.48 -10.47 -5.60
C ARG A 51 8.19 -10.44 -4.78
N VAL A 52 7.34 -9.43 -4.97
CA VAL A 52 6.04 -9.35 -4.28
C VAL A 52 5.12 -10.38 -4.95
N PRO A 53 4.61 -11.40 -4.25
CA PRO A 53 3.73 -12.39 -4.88
C PRO A 53 2.44 -11.70 -5.36
N ARG A 54 1.98 -12.02 -6.58
CA ARG A 54 0.69 -11.56 -7.10
C ARG A 54 -0.32 -12.69 -6.96
N THR A 55 -1.38 -12.43 -6.22
CA THR A 55 -2.54 -13.32 -6.13
C THR A 55 -3.63 -12.76 -7.02
N TYR A 56 -4.01 -13.51 -8.05
CA TYR A 56 -5.17 -13.19 -8.88
C TYR A 56 -6.35 -13.98 -8.33
N GLY A 57 -7.23 -13.30 -7.61
CA GLY A 57 -8.52 -13.88 -7.22
C GLY A 57 -9.55 -13.66 -8.33
N GLU A 58 -10.44 -14.62 -8.52
CA GLU A 58 -11.78 -14.31 -9.03
C GLU A 58 -12.52 -13.66 -7.86
N GLN A 59 -12.87 -12.39 -7.99
CA GLN A 59 -13.90 -11.78 -7.12
C GLN A 59 -15.27 -12.20 -7.65
#